data_AF-A0A0K8UDG4-F1
#
_entry.id   AF-A0A0K8UDG4-F1
#
_cell.length_a   1.000
_cell.length_b   1.000
_cell.length_c   1.000
_cell.angle_alpha   90.00
_cell.angle_beta   90.00
_cell.angle_gamma   90.00
#
_symmetry.space_group_name_H-M   'P 1'
#
loop_
_entity.id
_entity.type
_entity.pdbx_description
1 polymer ?
#
loop_
_entity_poly.entity_id
_entity_poly.type
_entity_poly.pdbx_seq_one_letter_code
_entity_poly.pdbx_strand_id
1 'polypeptide(L)'
;MAPEIIRYNGEEEYTEKVDCFSFGMFIYEIISLRQPFEGYESIKECILEGSRPPLTQRETQFPTYCLDLMVLCWDELPKRRPSASQIVSILSAPECIHLLDTISLPHNEKVVCGIFNVFATNEDGTTGFEIWLPSYNSRIDIVDVLPSGNFLQGSTIFCVDRIQMDNSPRSDFSNSSKSSRSRSNSRQHKINMICCCIIEDCVWIGDTIGNIHSYSIKSYEHTFTYMLDPVIKSPVISLVYLRNIERVAIGLHNGRVFLVDSTKIPTNCAFAEGTFVLTEICSGLILHSACSVIIDNEYELWCGEIAGKINVFPLNKSGVCGHQSLCHSDEPNIIEDVKVARMFATDDFVFSCLYPGFIVYQWNVYNKRIENKLDCSKLLPCSESLKSIAIDEHLSLVKCQISALASHSNELYIGTTWGCLIITELNTLRPITVFRPYENEIKSIITVPHPNFPLIATIGRRYRSLIARFMDIDNSQEGIKPTIYEQGSEVRSSFRDIDNHIHVMLWRTNNWA
;
A
#
# COMPACT_ATOMS: atom_id res chain seq x y z
N MET A 1 25.46 -4.36 -33.59
CA MET A 1 25.70 -3.01 -34.15
C MET A 1 24.37 -2.27 -34.22
N ALA A 2 24.37 -0.96 -33.98
CA ALA A 2 23.16 -0.15 -34.07
C ALA A 2 22.67 -0.01 -35.53
N PRO A 3 21.34 0.17 -35.76
CA PRO A 3 20.75 0.21 -37.09
C PRO A 3 21.37 1.28 -37.98
N GLU A 4 21.64 2.46 -37.45
CA GLU A 4 22.16 3.61 -38.17
C GLU A 4 23.57 3.33 -38.74
N ILE A 5 24.45 2.71 -37.95
CA ILE A 5 25.77 2.25 -38.41
C ILE A 5 25.64 1.15 -39.47
N ILE A 6 24.64 0.25 -39.37
CA ILE A 6 24.39 -0.78 -40.39
C ILE A 6 23.89 -0.15 -41.70
N ARG A 7 22.98 0.83 -41.64
CA ARG A 7 22.38 1.50 -42.82
C ARG A 7 23.43 2.12 -43.73
N TYR A 8 24.42 2.77 -43.12
CA TYR A 8 25.48 3.47 -43.84
C TYR A 8 26.76 2.65 -43.93
N ASN A 9 26.71 1.32 -43.72
CA ASN A 9 27.87 0.43 -43.78
C ASN A 9 29.08 0.92 -42.94
N GLY A 10 28.83 1.59 -41.82
CA GLY A 10 29.86 2.13 -40.94
C GLY A 10 30.38 3.53 -41.29
N GLU A 11 29.83 4.18 -42.33
CA GLU A 11 30.26 5.53 -42.76
C GLU A 11 29.60 6.67 -41.96
N GLU A 12 28.55 6.38 -41.19
CA GLU A 12 27.92 7.36 -40.31
C GLU A 12 28.79 7.66 -39.08
N GLU A 13 28.71 8.90 -38.59
CA GLU A 13 29.45 9.32 -37.40
C GLU A 13 29.06 8.47 -36.18
N TYR A 14 30.06 7.85 -35.58
CA TYR A 14 29.87 7.06 -34.36
C TYR A 14 29.62 7.99 -33.18
N THR A 15 28.47 7.85 -32.53
CA THR A 15 28.11 8.60 -31.33
C THR A 15 27.95 7.66 -30.13
N GLU A 16 27.91 8.19 -28.90
CA GLU A 16 27.63 7.41 -27.69
C GLU A 16 26.31 6.61 -27.75
N LYS A 17 25.38 7.00 -28.64
CA LYS A 17 24.08 6.34 -28.81
C LYS A 17 24.21 4.97 -29.46
N VAL A 18 25.30 4.71 -30.18
CA VAL A 18 25.61 3.39 -30.74
C VAL A 18 25.99 2.41 -29.63
N ASP A 19 26.76 2.87 -28.64
CA ASP A 19 27.08 2.09 -27.45
C ASP A 19 25.83 1.84 -26.60
N CYS A 20 24.95 2.85 -26.46
CA CYS A 20 23.67 2.69 -25.75
C CYS A 20 22.79 1.61 -26.40
N PHE A 21 22.74 1.53 -27.73
CA PHE A 21 22.05 0.45 -28.44
C PHE A 21 22.65 -0.92 -28.11
N SER A 22 23.97 -1.01 -28.14
CA SER A 22 24.70 -2.25 -27.83
C SER A 22 24.49 -2.66 -26.37
N PHE A 23 24.36 -1.70 -25.45
CA PHE A 23 24.02 -1.96 -24.06
C PHE A 23 22.62 -2.55 -23.89
N GLY A 24 21.62 -2.12 -24.68
CA GLY A 24 20.30 -2.75 -24.69
C GLY A 24 20.35 -4.23 -25.07
N MET A 25 21.14 -4.56 -26.11
CA MET A 25 21.38 -5.95 -26.50
C MET A 25 22.12 -6.75 -25.40
N PHE A 26 23.03 -6.10 -24.68
CA PHE A 26 23.72 -6.71 -23.55
C PHE A 26 22.79 -7.00 -22.36
N ILE A 27 21.86 -6.09 -22.03
CA ILE A 27 20.83 -6.36 -21.00
C ILE A 27 19.99 -7.58 -21.40
N TYR A 28 19.57 -7.66 -22.68
CA TYR A 28 18.83 -8.82 -23.18
C TYR A 28 19.62 -10.12 -22.99
N GLU A 29 20.91 -10.11 -23.31
CA GLU A 29 21.79 -11.27 -23.15
C GLU A 29 21.90 -11.69 -21.68
N ILE A 30 21.99 -10.75 -20.74
CA ILE A 30 21.99 -11.04 -19.30
C ILE A 30 20.66 -11.67 -18.84
N ILE A 31 19.53 -11.12 -19.28
CA ILE A 31 18.19 -11.55 -18.85
C ILE A 31 17.84 -12.93 -19.43
N SER A 32 18.08 -13.11 -20.72
CA SER A 32 17.74 -14.35 -21.45
C SER A 32 18.79 -15.45 -21.31
N LEU A 33 20.03 -15.09 -20.97
CA LEU A 33 21.22 -15.95 -21.04
C LEU A 33 21.43 -16.54 -22.45
N ARG A 34 21.02 -15.80 -23.48
CA ARG A 34 21.10 -16.18 -24.90
C ARG A 34 21.68 -15.05 -25.74
N GLN A 35 22.28 -15.41 -26.87
CA GLN A 35 22.75 -14.42 -27.83
C GLN A 35 21.55 -13.67 -28.45
N PRO A 36 21.61 -12.34 -28.58
CA PRO A 36 20.61 -11.58 -29.33
C PRO A 36 20.46 -12.14 -30.76
N PHE A 37 19.22 -12.41 -31.18
CA PHE A 37 18.90 -13.00 -32.49
C PHE A 37 19.48 -14.41 -32.74
N GLU A 38 19.66 -15.21 -31.68
CA GLU A 38 20.05 -16.62 -31.81
C GLU A 38 19.11 -17.35 -32.80
N GLY A 39 19.70 -17.99 -33.82
CA GLY A 39 18.97 -18.74 -34.86
C GLY A 39 18.45 -17.92 -36.05
N TYR A 40 18.72 -16.62 -36.12
CA TYR A 40 18.33 -15.78 -37.27
C TYR A 40 19.44 -15.75 -38.34
N GLU A 41 19.08 -15.91 -39.62
CA GLU A 41 20.04 -15.87 -40.74
C GLU A 41 20.32 -14.44 -41.26
N SER A 42 19.28 -13.59 -41.38
CA SER A 42 19.36 -12.22 -41.93
C SER A 42 19.34 -11.13 -40.85
N ILE A 43 20.21 -11.23 -39.84
CA ILE A 43 20.18 -10.33 -38.66
C ILE A 43 20.25 -8.84 -39.04
N LYS A 44 21.06 -8.47 -40.04
CA LYS A 44 21.18 -7.07 -40.49
C LYS A 44 19.84 -6.52 -40.99
N GLU A 45 19.14 -7.26 -41.84
CA GLU A 45 17.83 -6.86 -42.37
C GLU A 45 16.81 -6.76 -41.24
N CYS A 46 16.77 -7.74 -40.34
CA CYS A 46 15.89 -7.72 -39.17
C CYS A 46 16.09 -6.46 -38.32
N ILE A 47 17.35 -6.10 -38.00
CA ILE A 47 17.66 -4.90 -37.21
C ILE A 47 17.21 -3.64 -37.95
N LEU A 48 17.48 -3.55 -39.26
CA LEU A 48 17.12 -2.40 -40.11
C LEU A 48 15.61 -2.18 -40.23
N GLU A 49 14.84 -3.27 -40.19
CA GLU A 49 13.38 -3.29 -40.18
C GLU A 49 12.77 -3.03 -38.80
N GLY A 50 13.60 -2.83 -37.77
CA GLY A 50 13.14 -2.53 -36.41
C GLY A 50 12.86 -3.77 -35.56
N SER A 51 13.16 -4.98 -36.05
CA SER A 51 13.01 -6.21 -35.25
C SER A 51 13.94 -6.17 -34.02
N ARG A 52 13.48 -6.75 -32.91
CA ARG A 52 14.25 -6.91 -31.67
C ARG A 52 14.16 -8.36 -31.17
N PRO A 53 15.13 -8.83 -30.36
CA PRO A 53 15.08 -10.18 -29.81
C PRO A 53 13.81 -10.42 -28.97
N PRO A 54 13.12 -11.56 -29.12
CA PRO A 54 11.88 -11.83 -28.42
C PRO A 54 12.11 -12.20 -26.96
N LEU A 55 11.21 -11.77 -26.07
CA LEU A 55 11.17 -12.23 -24.68
C LEU A 55 10.13 -13.34 -24.50
N THR A 56 10.49 -14.33 -23.70
CA THR A 56 9.62 -15.38 -23.17
C THR A 56 8.92 -14.91 -21.89
N GLN A 57 7.87 -15.63 -21.48
CA GLN A 57 7.14 -15.33 -20.24
C GLN A 57 8.03 -15.35 -18.99
N ARG A 58 9.10 -16.14 -18.99
CA ARG A 58 10.06 -16.17 -17.87
C ARG A 58 10.85 -14.88 -17.78
N GLU A 59 11.27 -14.34 -18.91
CA GLU A 59 12.10 -13.13 -18.96
C GLU A 59 11.28 -11.88 -18.64
N THR A 60 9.97 -11.89 -18.94
CA THR A 60 9.06 -10.81 -18.55
C THR A 60 8.79 -10.72 -17.03
N GLN A 61 9.32 -11.65 -16.23
CA GLN A 61 9.24 -11.62 -14.76
C GLN A 61 10.39 -10.81 -14.11
N PHE A 62 11.37 -10.36 -14.90
CA PHE A 62 12.41 -9.46 -14.38
C PHE A 62 11.83 -8.09 -14.02
N PRO A 63 12.48 -7.34 -13.10
CA PRO A 63 11.99 -6.04 -12.65
C PRO A 63 11.64 -5.11 -13.83
N THR A 64 10.50 -4.42 -13.72
CA THR A 64 9.90 -3.66 -14.84
C THR A 64 10.88 -2.67 -15.46
N TYR A 65 11.64 -1.95 -14.63
CA TYR A 65 12.59 -0.96 -15.13
C TYR A 65 13.81 -1.55 -15.85
N CYS A 66 14.23 -2.78 -15.53
CA CYS A 66 15.28 -3.44 -16.29
C CYS A 66 14.83 -3.70 -17.73
N LEU A 67 13.59 -4.16 -17.90
CA LEU A 67 12.99 -4.41 -19.22
C LEU A 67 12.73 -3.10 -19.97
N ASP A 68 12.17 -2.09 -19.31
CA ASP A 68 11.94 -0.78 -19.92
C ASP A 68 13.25 -0.13 -20.38
N LEU A 69 14.29 -0.16 -19.54
CA LEU A 69 15.59 0.41 -19.88
C LEU A 69 16.24 -0.32 -21.07
N MET A 70 16.15 -1.65 -21.11
CA MET A 70 16.58 -2.45 -22.26
C MET A 70 15.89 -1.96 -23.54
N VAL A 71 14.57 -1.78 -23.48
CA VAL A 71 13.77 -1.34 -24.63
C VAL A 71 14.14 0.08 -25.09
N LEU A 72 14.39 0.98 -24.15
CA LEU A 72 14.82 2.34 -24.46
C LEU A 72 16.23 2.39 -25.04
N CYS A 73 17.13 1.55 -24.55
CA CYS A 73 18.51 1.48 -25.02
C CYS A 73 18.59 1.09 -26.50
N TRP A 74 17.76 0.14 -26.96
CA TRP A 74 17.77 -0.32 -28.35
C TRP A 74 16.72 0.37 -29.25
N ASP A 75 16.25 1.56 -28.92
CA ASP A 75 15.30 2.31 -29.76
C ASP A 75 15.89 2.54 -31.17
N GLU A 76 15.03 2.50 -32.18
CA GLU A 76 15.43 2.69 -33.58
C GLU A 76 16.05 4.06 -33.82
N LEU A 77 15.53 5.11 -33.17
CA LEU A 77 16.02 6.48 -33.29
C LEU A 77 17.10 6.75 -32.22
N PRO A 78 18.35 7.08 -32.59
CA PRO A 78 19.44 7.33 -31.63
C PRO A 78 19.11 8.39 -30.58
N LYS A 79 18.34 9.41 -30.96
CA LYS A 79 17.92 10.51 -30.07
C LYS A 79 16.96 10.09 -28.94
N ARG A 80 16.26 8.96 -29.08
CA ARG A 80 15.33 8.44 -28.06
C ARG A 80 16.01 7.56 -27.03
N ARG A 81 17.22 7.08 -27.32
CA ARG A 81 18.00 6.27 -26.41
C ARG A 81 18.50 7.13 -25.25
N PRO A 82 18.58 6.62 -24.01
CA PRO A 82 19.23 7.32 -22.91
C PRO A 82 20.70 7.60 -23.22
N SER A 83 21.29 8.58 -22.56
CA SER A 83 22.74 8.74 -22.46
C SER A 83 23.30 7.76 -21.42
N ALA A 84 24.60 7.47 -21.47
CA ALA A 84 25.26 6.62 -20.48
C ALA A 84 25.04 7.12 -19.04
N SER A 85 25.06 8.44 -18.82
CA SER A 85 24.81 9.04 -17.50
C SER A 85 23.39 8.79 -16.97
N GLN A 86 22.39 8.83 -17.87
CA GLN A 86 21.00 8.50 -17.53
C GLN A 86 20.84 7.00 -17.22
N ILE A 87 21.48 6.13 -18.01
CA ILE A 87 21.51 4.68 -17.77
C ILE A 87 22.04 4.38 -16.36
N VAL A 88 23.21 4.94 -16.01
CA VAL A 88 23.80 4.75 -14.67
C VAL A 88 22.88 5.24 -13.57
N SER A 89 22.25 6.40 -13.75
CA SER A 89 21.34 6.97 -12.75
C SER A 89 20.10 6.09 -12.53
N ILE A 90 19.53 5.54 -13.60
CA ILE A 90 18.38 4.64 -13.54
C ILE A 90 18.77 3.32 -12.86
N LEU A 91 19.86 2.67 -13.31
CA LEU A 91 20.31 1.39 -12.76
C LEU A 91 20.75 1.45 -11.29
N SER A 92 21.25 2.61 -10.85
CA SER A 92 21.68 2.81 -9.45
C SER A 92 20.51 3.14 -8.52
N ALA A 93 19.32 3.41 -9.05
CA ALA A 93 18.15 3.72 -8.23
C ALA A 93 17.57 2.43 -7.63
N PRO A 94 17.21 2.41 -6.33
CA PRO A 94 16.62 1.23 -5.71
C PRO A 94 15.37 0.75 -6.44
N GLU A 95 14.56 1.66 -6.98
CA GLU A 95 13.35 1.29 -7.70
C GLU A 95 13.63 0.36 -8.89
N CYS A 96 14.80 0.45 -9.53
CA CYS A 96 15.12 -0.30 -10.75
C CYS A 96 15.06 -1.82 -10.56
N ILE A 97 15.50 -2.31 -9.39
CA ILE A 97 15.59 -3.74 -9.09
C ILE A 97 14.50 -4.21 -8.12
N HIS A 98 13.96 -3.30 -7.32
CA HIS A 98 13.00 -3.65 -6.26
C HIS A 98 11.55 -3.52 -6.71
N LEU A 99 11.22 -2.65 -7.67
CA LEU A 99 9.85 -2.52 -8.17
C LEU A 99 9.52 -3.71 -9.08
N LEU A 100 8.54 -4.51 -8.67
CA LEU A 100 8.11 -5.69 -9.41
C LEU A 100 6.95 -5.38 -10.35
N ASP A 101 5.95 -4.65 -9.86
CA ASP A 101 4.76 -4.33 -10.63
C ASP A 101 4.01 -3.10 -10.08
N THR A 102 3.18 -2.49 -10.93
CA THR A 102 2.36 -1.33 -10.61
C THR A 102 0.96 -1.49 -11.16
N ILE A 103 -0.06 -1.15 -10.38
CA ILE A 103 -1.44 -1.10 -10.85
C ILE A 103 -2.12 0.20 -10.41
N SER A 104 -2.90 0.80 -11.33
CA SER A 104 -3.79 1.91 -11.03
C SER A 104 -5.18 1.38 -10.74
N LEU A 105 -5.79 1.78 -9.62
CA LEU A 105 -7.20 1.50 -9.37
C LEU A 105 -8.07 2.28 -10.38
N PRO A 106 -9.20 1.72 -10.85
CA PRO A 106 -10.03 2.33 -11.89
C PRO A 106 -10.98 3.43 -11.35
N HIS A 107 -10.61 4.08 -10.24
CA HIS A 107 -11.44 5.09 -9.57
C HIS A 107 -10.63 6.04 -8.69
N ASN A 108 -11.27 7.13 -8.28
CA ASN A 108 -10.69 8.19 -7.45
C ASN A 108 -11.06 8.12 -5.96
N GLU A 109 -11.76 7.05 -5.54
CA GLU A 109 -12.12 6.87 -4.12
C GLU A 109 -10.90 6.83 -3.20
N LYS A 110 -11.10 7.31 -1.98
CA LYS A 110 -10.05 7.38 -0.97
C LYS A 110 -9.83 5.98 -0.37
N VAL A 111 -8.66 5.40 -0.65
CA VAL A 111 -8.11 4.22 0.05
C VAL A 111 -7.34 4.72 1.27
N VAL A 112 -7.62 4.17 2.46
CA VAL A 112 -6.97 4.59 3.72
C VAL A 112 -6.07 3.51 4.30
N CYS A 113 -6.45 2.25 4.13
CA CYS A 113 -5.75 1.10 4.66
C CYS A 113 -5.85 -0.05 3.66
N GLY A 114 -5.10 -1.10 3.91
CA GLY A 114 -5.32 -2.38 3.28
C GLY A 114 -4.67 -3.48 4.08
N ILE A 115 -5.03 -4.71 3.74
CA ILE A 115 -4.51 -5.91 4.40
C ILE A 115 -4.19 -6.96 3.36
N PHE A 116 -3.20 -7.80 3.67
CA PHE A 116 -2.77 -8.87 2.80
C PHE A 116 -3.27 -10.22 3.31
N ASN A 117 -3.84 -11.01 2.41
CA ASN A 117 -4.31 -12.36 2.65
C ASN A 117 -3.46 -13.38 1.87
N VAL A 118 -3.20 -14.53 2.51
CA VAL A 118 -2.53 -15.69 1.88
C VAL A 118 -3.51 -16.86 1.95
N PHE A 119 -3.78 -17.50 0.82
CA PHE A 119 -4.67 -18.65 0.75
C PHE A 119 -4.07 -19.75 -0.13
N ALA A 120 -4.48 -21.00 0.11
CA ALA A 120 -4.15 -22.11 -0.78
C ALA A 120 -5.18 -22.18 -1.91
N THR A 121 -4.73 -22.31 -3.15
CA THR A 121 -5.62 -22.58 -4.29
C THR A 121 -5.96 -24.07 -4.33
N ASN A 122 -7.21 -24.37 -4.66
CA ASN A 122 -7.74 -25.75 -4.63
C ASN A 122 -7.27 -26.62 -5.80
N GLU A 123 -6.77 -26.02 -6.89
CA GLU A 123 -6.51 -26.76 -8.15
C GLU A 123 -5.10 -27.34 -8.22
N ASP A 124 -4.08 -26.63 -7.69
CA ASP A 124 -2.67 -27.05 -7.78
C ASP A 124 -1.90 -27.00 -6.45
N GLY A 125 -2.55 -26.61 -5.34
CA GLY A 125 -1.87 -26.35 -4.07
C GLY A 125 -0.92 -25.13 -4.12
N THR A 126 -1.05 -24.29 -5.14
CA THR A 126 -0.30 -23.04 -5.28
C THR A 126 -0.84 -22.02 -4.28
N THR A 127 0.03 -21.24 -3.66
CA THR A 127 -0.38 -20.18 -2.73
C THR A 127 -0.84 -18.96 -3.53
N GLY A 128 -2.10 -18.57 -3.37
CA GLY A 128 -2.63 -17.31 -3.86
C GLY A 128 -2.41 -16.18 -2.84
N PHE A 129 -2.27 -14.98 -3.36
CA PHE A 129 -2.00 -13.78 -2.59
C PHE A 129 -2.98 -12.69 -2.98
N GLU A 130 -3.54 -12.00 -2.00
CA GLU A 130 -4.58 -10.99 -2.23
C GLU A 130 -4.35 -9.76 -1.35
N ILE A 131 -4.51 -8.58 -1.94
CA ILE A 131 -4.53 -7.31 -1.20
C ILE A 131 -5.96 -6.79 -1.16
N TRP A 132 -6.52 -6.69 0.04
CA TRP A 132 -7.82 -6.09 0.28
C TRP A 132 -7.64 -4.60 0.59
N LEU A 133 -8.33 -3.74 -0.16
CA LEU A 133 -8.24 -2.29 -0.11
C LEU A 133 -9.60 -1.65 0.20
N PRO A 134 -10.01 -1.65 1.48
CA PRO A 134 -11.19 -0.92 1.93
C PRO A 134 -11.07 0.57 1.62
N SER A 135 -12.13 1.11 1.02
CA SER A 135 -12.18 2.45 0.49
C SER A 135 -13.42 3.20 0.97
N TYR A 136 -13.42 4.50 0.70
CA TYR A 136 -14.62 5.32 0.87
C TYR A 136 -15.70 4.89 -0.12
N ASN A 137 -16.93 5.34 0.12
CA ASN A 137 -18.06 5.09 -0.76
C ASN A 137 -18.45 3.60 -0.91
N SER A 138 -18.41 2.85 0.19
CA SER A 138 -18.87 1.46 0.30
C SER A 138 -18.11 0.49 -0.61
N ARG A 139 -16.82 0.70 -0.83
CA ARG A 139 -16.05 -0.06 -1.80
C ARG A 139 -14.89 -0.80 -1.13
N ILE A 140 -14.70 -2.06 -1.50
CA ILE A 140 -13.51 -2.84 -1.15
C ILE A 140 -12.97 -3.41 -2.46
N ASP A 141 -11.79 -2.99 -2.86
CA ASP A 141 -11.10 -3.58 -4.02
C ASP A 141 -10.18 -4.69 -3.54
N ILE A 142 -10.12 -5.79 -4.28
CA ILE A 142 -9.33 -6.97 -3.96
C ILE A 142 -8.40 -7.19 -5.14
N VAL A 143 -7.10 -7.05 -4.92
CA VAL A 143 -6.08 -7.17 -5.96
C VAL A 143 -5.34 -8.48 -5.77
N ASP A 144 -5.47 -9.36 -6.75
CA ASP A 144 -4.78 -10.65 -6.78
C ASP A 144 -3.30 -10.43 -7.15
N VAL A 145 -2.41 -11.17 -6.48
CA VAL A 145 -0.97 -11.11 -6.67
C VAL A 145 -0.46 -12.51 -6.98
N LEU A 146 0.28 -12.67 -8.08
CA LEU A 146 0.95 -13.92 -8.40
C LEU A 146 2.18 -14.11 -7.52
N PRO A 147 2.58 -15.37 -7.21
CA PRO A 147 3.86 -15.66 -6.56
C PRO A 147 5.10 -15.14 -7.32
N SER A 148 4.97 -14.87 -8.62
CA SER A 148 6.04 -14.23 -9.40
C SER A 148 6.21 -12.74 -9.09
N GLY A 149 5.28 -12.11 -8.37
CA GLY A 149 5.30 -10.68 -8.07
C GLY A 149 4.59 -9.81 -9.11
N ASN A 150 3.55 -10.33 -9.75
CA ASN A 150 2.73 -9.56 -10.70
C ASN A 150 1.29 -9.41 -10.19
N PHE A 151 0.67 -8.28 -10.48
CA PHE A 151 -0.75 -8.07 -10.21
C PHE A 151 -1.61 -8.78 -11.27
N LEU A 152 -2.74 -9.30 -10.82
CA LEU A 152 -3.81 -9.79 -11.68
C LEU A 152 -5.03 -8.86 -11.55
N GLN A 153 -5.98 -9.02 -12.46
CA GLN A 153 -7.21 -8.24 -12.47
C GLN A 153 -7.96 -8.46 -11.15
N GLY A 154 -8.19 -7.37 -10.43
CA GLY A 154 -8.87 -7.42 -9.14
C GLY A 154 -10.39 -7.52 -9.23
N SER A 155 -11.01 -7.89 -8.12
CA SER A 155 -12.47 -7.85 -7.91
C SER A 155 -12.86 -6.71 -6.99
N THR A 156 -14.15 -6.37 -6.95
CA THR A 156 -14.67 -5.30 -6.09
C THR A 156 -15.92 -5.77 -5.36
N ILE A 157 -15.95 -5.56 -4.03
CA ILE A 157 -17.14 -5.74 -3.20
C ILE A 157 -17.77 -4.37 -2.93
N PHE A 158 -19.06 -4.23 -3.23
CA PHE A 158 -19.86 -3.05 -2.84
C PHE A 158 -20.66 -3.33 -1.58
N CYS A 159 -20.35 -2.60 -0.52
CA CYS A 159 -20.92 -2.81 0.80
C CYS A 159 -22.31 -2.17 0.90
N VAL A 160 -23.28 -2.95 1.35
CA VAL A 160 -24.66 -2.50 1.53
C VAL A 160 -24.89 -2.21 3.01
N ASP A 161 -25.40 -1.02 3.33
CA ASP A 161 -25.83 -0.69 4.69
C ASP A 161 -27.10 -1.50 5.04
N ARG A 162 -26.92 -2.58 5.80
CA ARG A 162 -28.00 -3.48 6.23
C ARG A 162 -28.67 -3.05 7.53
N ILE A 163 -28.11 -2.09 8.28
CA ILE A 163 -28.66 -1.66 9.58
C ILE A 163 -30.00 -0.94 9.41
N GLN A 164 -30.23 -0.28 8.27
CA GLN A 164 -31.51 0.39 7.98
C GLN A 164 -32.60 -0.52 7.42
N MET A 165 -32.27 -1.68 6.86
CA MET A 165 -33.29 -2.56 6.25
C MET A 165 -34.22 -3.21 7.28
N ASP A 166 -33.75 -3.43 8.50
CA ASP A 166 -34.58 -4.01 9.58
C ASP A 166 -35.49 -2.98 10.28
N ASN A 167 -35.31 -1.68 10.01
CA ASN A 167 -36.14 -0.61 10.59
C ASN A 167 -37.28 -0.14 9.67
N SER A 168 -37.42 -0.70 8.45
CA SER A 168 -38.60 -0.45 7.62
C SER A 168 -39.71 -1.46 7.95
N PRO A 169 -40.89 -1.04 8.45
CA PRO A 169 -41.97 -1.97 8.72
C PRO A 169 -42.41 -2.64 7.41
N ARG A 170 -42.37 -3.98 7.37
CA ARG A 170 -43.00 -4.76 6.30
C ARG A 170 -44.52 -4.52 6.38
N SER A 171 -45.03 -3.66 5.51
CA SER A 171 -46.47 -3.57 5.29
C SER A 171 -46.90 -4.73 4.40
N ASP A 172 -47.47 -5.77 5.02
CA ASP A 172 -48.25 -6.78 4.33
C ASP A 172 -49.49 -6.12 3.71
N PHE A 173 -49.53 -5.94 2.39
CA PHE A 173 -50.80 -5.79 1.67
C PHE A 173 -50.75 -6.42 0.28
N SER A 174 -51.73 -7.29 0.07
CA SER A 174 -52.08 -8.02 -1.15
C SER A 174 -52.45 -7.11 -2.34
N ASN A 175 -52.06 -7.55 -3.53
CA ASN A 175 -52.64 -7.31 -4.87
C ASN A 175 -53.53 -6.06 -5.10
N SER A 176 -53.07 -5.13 -5.95
CA SER A 176 -53.79 -4.78 -7.20
C SER A 176 -52.94 -3.87 -8.12
N SER A 177 -53.35 -3.85 -9.39
CA SER A 177 -52.67 -3.40 -10.60
C SER A 177 -52.37 -1.89 -10.76
N LYS A 178 -51.27 -1.62 -11.48
CA LYS A 178 -50.95 -0.45 -12.34
C LYS A 178 -51.17 0.97 -11.77
N SER A 179 -50.06 1.64 -11.46
CA SER A 179 -49.76 2.95 -12.08
C SER A 179 -48.28 3.31 -11.93
N SER A 180 -47.72 3.84 -13.03
CA SER A 180 -46.41 4.48 -13.11
C SER A 180 -46.33 5.68 -12.17
N ARG A 181 -45.51 5.58 -11.12
CA ARG A 181 -45.01 6.74 -10.37
C ARG A 181 -43.52 6.53 -10.07
N SER A 182 -42.76 7.58 -10.36
CA SER A 182 -41.31 7.69 -10.20
C SER A 182 -40.83 7.07 -8.90
N ARG A 183 -39.92 6.08 -9.00
CA ARG A 183 -39.11 5.66 -7.86
C ARG A 183 -38.29 6.87 -7.42
N SER A 184 -38.63 7.44 -6.27
CA SER A 184 -37.72 8.31 -5.55
C SER A 184 -36.42 7.53 -5.33
N ASN A 185 -35.31 7.97 -5.94
CA ASN A 185 -33.98 7.46 -5.63
C ASN A 185 -33.73 7.68 -4.14
N SER A 186 -33.95 6.65 -3.31
CA SER A 186 -33.41 6.63 -1.96
C SER A 186 -31.89 6.72 -2.13
N ARG A 187 -31.30 7.84 -1.70
CA ARG A 187 -29.84 7.98 -1.68
C ARG A 187 -29.31 6.90 -0.76
N GLN A 188 -28.72 5.86 -1.34
CA GLN A 188 -28.07 4.80 -0.59
C GLN A 188 -26.97 5.41 0.27
N HIS A 189 -27.02 5.18 1.58
CA HIS A 189 -26.01 5.71 2.49
C HIS A 189 -24.65 5.09 2.16
N LYS A 190 -23.64 5.94 1.98
CA LYS A 190 -22.29 5.51 1.62
C LYS A 190 -21.47 5.27 2.89
N ILE A 191 -20.80 4.12 2.97
CA ILE A 191 -19.95 3.71 4.10
C ILE A 191 -18.53 4.19 3.79
N ASN A 192 -17.89 4.88 4.75
CA ASN A 192 -16.50 5.30 4.60
C ASN A 192 -15.62 4.45 5.52
N MET A 193 -14.84 3.55 4.92
CA MET A 193 -13.98 2.61 5.62
C MET A 193 -12.64 3.26 5.96
N ILE A 194 -12.11 2.98 7.16
CA ILE A 194 -10.92 3.68 7.67
C ILE A 194 -9.84 2.78 8.25
N CYS A 195 -10.19 1.59 8.75
CA CYS A 195 -9.21 0.60 9.21
C CYS A 195 -9.70 -0.82 8.90
N CYS A 196 -8.77 -1.77 8.82
CA CYS A 196 -9.10 -3.18 8.64
C CYS A 196 -8.08 -4.09 9.34
N CYS A 197 -8.50 -5.32 9.64
CA CYS A 197 -7.66 -6.35 10.24
C CYS A 197 -8.19 -7.73 9.80
N ILE A 198 -7.29 -8.68 9.52
CA ILE A 198 -7.68 -10.08 9.35
C ILE A 198 -7.81 -10.73 10.74
N ILE A 199 -8.98 -11.30 11.00
CA ILE A 199 -9.31 -12.02 12.22
C ILE A 199 -9.82 -13.39 11.80
N GLU A 200 -8.97 -14.40 12.03
CA GLU A 200 -9.16 -15.76 11.54
C GLU A 200 -9.49 -15.78 10.03
N ASP A 201 -10.66 -16.29 9.64
CA ASP A 201 -11.09 -16.44 8.24
C ASP A 201 -11.88 -15.21 7.71
N CYS A 202 -11.77 -14.04 8.36
CA CYS A 202 -12.53 -12.85 8.00
C CYS A 202 -11.67 -11.59 7.97
N VAL A 203 -11.97 -10.66 7.06
CA VAL A 203 -11.53 -9.26 7.16
C VAL A 203 -12.58 -8.49 7.91
N TRP A 204 -12.20 -7.89 9.04
CA TRP A 204 -13.03 -6.90 9.73
C TRP A 204 -12.60 -5.50 9.34
N ILE A 205 -13.58 -4.63 9.14
CA ILE A 205 -13.40 -3.27 8.63
C ILE A 205 -14.18 -2.31 9.52
N GLY A 206 -13.49 -1.28 10.02
CA GLY A 206 -14.09 -0.19 10.77
C GLY A 206 -14.47 1.00 9.89
N ASP A 207 -15.60 1.65 10.19
CA ASP A 207 -16.07 2.82 9.45
C ASP A 207 -16.01 4.14 10.25
N THR A 208 -16.33 5.25 9.57
CA THR A 208 -16.31 6.60 10.16
C THR A 208 -17.40 6.89 11.20
N ILE A 209 -18.38 6.01 11.38
CA ILE A 209 -19.52 6.24 12.29
C ILE A 209 -19.57 5.28 13.48
N GLY A 210 -18.69 4.28 13.53
CA GLY A 210 -18.57 3.36 14.66
C GLY A 210 -19.06 1.94 14.39
N ASN A 211 -19.25 1.58 13.11
CA ASN A 211 -19.61 0.22 12.73
C ASN A 211 -18.39 -0.62 12.39
N ILE A 212 -18.54 -1.93 12.63
CA ILE A 212 -17.67 -2.99 12.19
C ILE A 212 -18.39 -3.81 11.13
N HIS A 213 -17.72 -4.05 10.02
CA HIS A 213 -18.19 -4.92 8.94
C HIS A 213 -17.24 -6.10 8.79
N SER A 214 -17.77 -7.32 8.74
CA SER A 214 -16.99 -8.53 8.52
C SER A 214 -17.31 -9.16 7.17
N TYR A 215 -16.26 -9.59 6.46
CA TYR A 215 -16.35 -10.31 5.20
C TYR A 215 -15.48 -11.56 5.24
N SER A 216 -15.97 -12.68 4.73
CA SER A 216 -15.16 -13.90 4.63
C SER A 216 -14.06 -13.74 3.59
N ILE A 217 -12.83 -14.14 3.92
CA ILE A 217 -11.72 -14.18 2.95
C ILE A 217 -11.87 -15.32 1.94
N LYS A 218 -12.74 -16.31 2.20
CA LYS A 218 -12.93 -17.49 1.35
C LYS A 218 -14.07 -17.31 0.36
N SER A 219 -15.22 -16.81 0.83
CA SER A 219 -16.42 -16.65 0.00
C SER A 219 -16.66 -15.22 -0.46
N TYR A 220 -15.92 -14.23 0.07
CA TYR A 220 -16.15 -12.80 -0.15
C TYR A 220 -17.51 -12.29 0.35
N GLU A 221 -18.26 -13.13 1.06
CA GLU A 221 -19.58 -12.79 1.54
C GLU A 221 -19.51 -12.01 2.85
N HIS A 222 -20.47 -11.09 2.99
CA HIS A 222 -20.72 -10.36 4.23
C HIS A 222 -21.13 -11.33 5.35
N THR A 223 -20.43 -11.27 6.48
CA THR A 223 -20.68 -12.12 7.65
C THR A 223 -21.56 -11.42 8.67
N PHE A 224 -21.18 -10.20 9.09
CA PHE A 224 -21.96 -9.41 10.04
C PHE A 224 -21.65 -7.92 9.92
N THR A 225 -22.58 -7.09 10.42
CA THR A 225 -22.33 -5.69 10.73
C THR A 225 -22.72 -5.43 12.17
N TYR A 226 -21.86 -4.75 12.93
CA TYR A 226 -22.11 -4.43 14.33
C TYR A 226 -21.82 -2.96 14.63
N MET A 227 -22.74 -2.29 15.30
CA MET A 227 -22.60 -0.92 15.77
C MET A 227 -22.19 -0.94 17.25
N LEU A 228 -20.98 -0.43 17.53
CA LEU A 228 -20.41 -0.46 18.89
C LEU A 228 -21.21 0.41 19.86
N ASP A 229 -21.65 1.59 19.40
CA ASP A 229 -22.50 2.48 20.17
C ASP A 229 -23.54 3.19 19.27
N PRO A 230 -24.85 2.89 19.43
CA PRO A 230 -25.92 3.53 18.69
C PRO A 230 -26.26 4.94 19.19
N VAL A 231 -25.84 5.31 20.39
CA VAL A 231 -26.06 6.62 21.00
C VAL A 231 -24.94 7.58 20.59
N ILE A 232 -23.68 7.15 20.72
CA ILE A 232 -22.49 7.98 20.46
C ILE A 232 -21.72 7.45 19.26
N LYS A 233 -22.03 7.98 18.08
CA LYS A 233 -21.30 7.68 16.85
C LYS A 233 -19.88 8.24 16.92
N SER A 234 -18.89 7.36 16.74
CA SER A 234 -17.47 7.73 16.72
C SER A 234 -16.72 6.83 15.74
N PRO A 235 -15.80 7.36 14.91
CA PRO A 235 -15.00 6.56 13.99
C PRO A 235 -14.25 5.41 14.68
N VAL A 236 -14.19 4.24 14.03
CA VAL A 236 -13.35 3.10 14.44
C VAL A 236 -11.93 3.30 13.91
N ILE A 237 -10.99 3.71 14.76
CA ILE A 237 -9.65 4.11 14.33
C ILE A 237 -8.63 2.95 14.35
N SER A 238 -8.88 1.90 15.14
CA SER A 238 -7.97 0.77 15.26
C SER A 238 -8.71 -0.55 15.49
N LEU A 239 -8.18 -1.62 14.89
CA LEU A 239 -8.56 -3.01 15.13
C LEU A 239 -7.28 -3.77 15.47
N VAL A 240 -7.16 -4.25 16.70
CA VAL A 240 -5.98 -4.97 17.18
C VAL A 240 -6.40 -6.38 17.59
N TYR A 241 -5.92 -7.39 16.84
CA TYR A 241 -6.26 -8.77 17.09
C TYR A 241 -5.29 -9.42 18.10
N LEU A 242 -5.83 -9.87 19.24
CA LEU A 242 -5.12 -10.49 20.34
C LEU A 242 -5.35 -12.00 20.31
N ARG A 243 -4.73 -12.66 19.33
CA ARG A 243 -5.01 -14.06 18.95
C ARG A 243 -4.95 -15.03 20.13
N ASN A 244 -3.92 -14.98 20.97
CA ASN A 244 -3.71 -16.00 22.02
C ASN A 244 -4.76 -15.95 23.15
N ILE A 245 -5.54 -14.86 23.22
CA ILE A 245 -6.63 -14.69 24.19
C ILE A 245 -8.00 -14.57 23.51
N GLU A 246 -8.07 -14.77 22.18
CA GLU A 246 -9.31 -14.76 21.41
C GLU A 246 -10.09 -13.45 21.58
N ARG A 247 -9.38 -12.31 21.49
CA ARG A 247 -9.96 -10.97 21.62
C ARG A 247 -9.62 -10.09 20.45
N VAL A 248 -10.49 -9.13 20.18
CA VAL A 248 -10.18 -7.99 19.32
C VAL A 248 -10.38 -6.73 20.16
N ALA A 249 -9.35 -5.89 20.23
CA ALA A 249 -9.46 -4.55 20.79
C ALA A 249 -9.85 -3.57 19.67
N ILE A 250 -11.00 -2.92 19.85
CA ILE A 250 -11.60 -2.02 18.87
C ILE A 250 -11.59 -0.61 19.44
N GLY A 251 -10.73 0.24 18.90
CA GLY A 251 -10.55 1.61 19.35
C GLY A 251 -11.44 2.59 18.59
N LEU A 252 -12.16 3.43 19.33
CA LEU A 252 -12.94 4.53 18.80
C LEU A 252 -12.23 5.86 19.01
N HIS A 253 -12.39 6.78 18.06
CA HIS A 253 -11.77 8.11 18.13
C HIS A 253 -12.10 8.90 19.41
N ASN A 254 -13.27 8.67 20.01
CA ASN A 254 -13.69 9.29 21.27
C ASN A 254 -12.96 8.78 22.52
N GLY A 255 -11.96 7.89 22.38
CA GLY A 255 -11.14 7.40 23.50
C GLY A 255 -11.58 6.08 24.10
N ARG A 256 -12.70 5.51 23.62
CA ARG A 256 -13.22 4.23 24.09
C ARG A 256 -12.60 3.09 23.32
N VAL A 257 -12.26 2.01 24.03
CA VAL A 257 -11.74 0.78 23.45
C VAL A 257 -12.61 -0.37 23.91
N PHE A 258 -13.21 -1.09 22.96
CA PHE A 258 -14.02 -2.27 23.25
C PHE A 258 -13.19 -3.53 23.05
N LEU A 259 -13.17 -4.41 24.05
CA LEU A 259 -12.71 -5.77 23.90
C LEU A 259 -13.90 -6.64 23.50
N VAL A 260 -13.81 -7.25 22.32
CA VAL A 260 -14.83 -8.18 21.81
C VAL A 260 -14.25 -9.58 21.66
N ASP A 261 -15.14 -10.57 21.66
CA ASP A 261 -14.82 -11.98 21.45
C ASP A 261 -14.60 -12.25 19.96
N SER A 262 -13.40 -12.69 19.57
CA SER A 262 -13.08 -12.97 18.15
C SER A 262 -13.75 -14.24 17.62
N THR A 263 -14.23 -15.12 18.50
CA THR A 263 -14.80 -16.42 18.11
C THR A 263 -16.30 -16.37 17.82
N LYS A 264 -16.94 -15.23 18.10
CA LYS A 264 -18.39 -15.09 18.03
C LYS A 264 -18.82 -14.16 16.91
N ILE A 265 -19.88 -14.55 16.23
CA ILE A 265 -20.62 -13.69 15.32
C ILE A 265 -21.75 -13.04 16.12
N PRO A 266 -21.89 -11.71 16.13
CA PRO A 266 -22.94 -11.05 16.88
C PRO A 266 -24.33 -11.42 16.33
N THR A 267 -25.24 -11.81 17.23
CA THR A 267 -26.62 -12.16 16.85
C THR A 267 -27.51 -10.94 16.61
N ASN A 268 -27.11 -9.77 17.13
CA ASN A 268 -27.79 -8.49 16.99
C ASN A 268 -26.84 -7.48 16.34
N CYS A 269 -27.40 -6.45 15.72
CA CYS A 269 -26.62 -5.39 15.08
C CYS A 269 -26.06 -4.32 16.03
N ALA A 270 -26.43 -4.34 17.32
CA ALA A 270 -25.94 -3.43 18.37
C ALA A 270 -26.19 -3.98 19.79
N PHE A 271 -25.49 -3.42 20.79
CA PHE A 271 -25.83 -3.43 22.22
C PHE A 271 -26.29 -4.78 22.81
N ALA A 272 -25.43 -5.80 22.73
CA ALA A 272 -25.60 -7.07 23.42
C ALA A 272 -24.34 -7.35 24.26
N GLU A 273 -24.26 -6.70 25.40
CA GLU A 273 -23.19 -6.92 26.39
C GLU A 273 -23.20 -8.39 26.85
N GLY A 274 -22.03 -9.02 26.91
CA GLY A 274 -21.87 -10.40 27.40
C GLY A 274 -21.96 -11.50 26.35
N THR A 275 -22.36 -11.21 25.11
CA THR A 275 -22.25 -12.18 24.00
C THR A 275 -21.05 -11.87 23.13
N PHE A 276 -21.02 -10.69 22.50
CA PHE A 276 -19.96 -10.26 21.58
C PHE A 276 -19.01 -9.25 22.21
N VAL A 277 -19.55 -8.20 22.84
CA VAL A 277 -18.77 -7.20 23.58
C VAL A 277 -18.56 -7.69 25.01
N LEU A 278 -17.32 -7.71 25.47
CA LEU A 278 -16.93 -8.28 26.76
C LEU A 278 -16.60 -7.22 27.80
N THR A 279 -15.82 -6.21 27.42
CA THR A 279 -15.38 -5.17 28.33
C THR A 279 -15.08 -3.90 27.56
N GLU A 280 -15.27 -2.77 28.19
CA GLU A 280 -14.87 -1.47 27.69
C GLU A 280 -13.73 -0.90 28.54
N ILE A 281 -12.71 -0.37 27.86
CA ILE A 281 -11.58 0.34 28.45
C ILE A 281 -11.68 1.80 28.01
N CYS A 282 -11.49 2.72 28.94
CA CYS A 282 -11.38 4.14 28.62
C CYS A 282 -9.89 4.51 28.54
N SER A 283 -9.42 4.90 27.36
CA SER A 283 -8.05 5.39 27.19
C SER A 283 -7.88 6.77 27.85
N GLY A 284 -8.97 7.55 27.96
CA GLY A 284 -9.02 8.80 28.73
C GLY A 284 -9.02 10.06 27.86
N LEU A 285 -8.39 10.04 26.68
CA LEU A 285 -8.42 11.12 25.70
C LEU A 285 -8.79 10.61 24.31
N ILE A 286 -8.81 11.52 23.32
CA ILE A 286 -9.03 11.20 21.92
C ILE A 286 -7.97 10.21 21.43
N LEU A 287 -8.43 9.04 20.98
CA LEU A 287 -7.59 7.96 20.47
C LEU A 287 -7.28 8.16 18.99
N HIS A 288 -6.02 7.91 18.62
CA HIS A 288 -5.51 8.12 17.27
C HIS A 288 -4.86 6.87 16.66
N SER A 289 -4.27 6.01 17.48
CA SER A 289 -3.72 4.73 17.03
C SER A 289 -3.67 3.73 18.18
N ALA A 290 -3.56 2.44 17.86
CA ALA A 290 -3.28 1.41 18.84
C ALA A 290 -2.50 0.26 18.21
N CYS A 291 -1.68 -0.40 19.00
CA CYS A 291 -1.00 -1.65 18.67
C CYS A 291 -0.89 -2.53 19.91
N SER A 292 -0.46 -3.78 19.75
CA SER A 292 -0.19 -4.66 20.88
C SER A 292 1.16 -5.34 20.75
N VAL A 293 1.77 -5.61 21.91
CA VAL A 293 2.97 -6.44 22.06
C VAL A 293 2.66 -7.59 23.02
N ILE A 294 3.42 -8.67 22.93
CA ILE A 294 3.38 -9.78 23.89
C ILE A 294 4.64 -9.70 24.74
N ILE A 295 4.47 -9.60 26.06
CA ILE A 295 5.56 -9.61 27.04
C ILE A 295 5.25 -10.70 28.07
N ASP A 296 6.17 -11.62 28.29
CA ASP A 296 6.01 -12.73 29.24
C ASP A 296 4.69 -13.50 29.08
N ASN A 297 4.25 -13.70 27.83
CA ASN A 297 3.00 -14.38 27.44
C ASN A 297 1.70 -13.65 27.86
N GLU A 298 1.79 -12.38 28.28
CA GLU A 298 0.66 -11.47 28.42
C GLU A 298 0.68 -10.43 27.30
N TYR A 299 -0.50 -9.96 26.88
CA TYR A 299 -0.59 -8.88 25.92
C TYR A 299 -0.46 -7.55 26.65
N GLU A 300 0.13 -6.56 25.98
CA GLU A 300 -0.06 -5.17 26.33
C GLU A 300 -0.66 -4.43 25.14
N LEU A 301 -1.77 -3.74 25.37
CA LEU A 301 -2.36 -2.85 24.39
C LEU A 301 -1.83 -1.44 24.61
N TRP A 302 -1.14 -0.91 23.60
CA TRP A 302 -0.60 0.45 23.58
C TRP A 302 -1.55 1.34 22.78
N CYS A 303 -2.09 2.37 23.42
CA CYS A 303 -3.08 3.29 22.89
C CYS A 303 -2.49 4.69 22.77
N GLY A 304 -2.28 5.15 21.53
CA GLY A 304 -1.74 6.47 21.21
C GLY A 304 -2.83 7.55 21.15
N GLU A 305 -2.64 8.63 21.89
CA GLU A 305 -3.63 9.68 22.09
C GLU A 305 -3.15 11.07 21.61
N ILE A 306 -3.98 12.08 21.84
CA ILE A 306 -3.59 13.48 21.74
C ILE A 306 -2.53 13.85 22.82
N ALA A 307 -1.87 14.98 22.62
CA ALA A 307 -0.81 15.52 23.46
C ALA A 307 0.44 14.61 23.57
N GLY A 308 0.65 13.72 22.60
CA GLY A 308 1.79 12.79 22.59
C GLY A 308 1.73 11.72 23.69
N LYS A 309 0.57 11.51 24.31
CA LYS A 309 0.37 10.50 25.36
C LYS A 309 0.15 9.11 24.79
N ILE A 310 0.60 8.10 25.52
CA ILE A 310 0.34 6.69 25.24
C ILE A 310 -0.13 6.05 26.54
N ASN A 311 -1.29 5.37 26.52
CA ASN A 311 -1.71 4.51 27.61
C ASN A 311 -1.43 3.05 27.27
N VAL A 312 -0.90 2.30 28.23
CA VAL A 312 -0.56 0.89 28.10
C VAL A 312 -1.44 0.10 29.05
N PHE A 313 -2.16 -0.88 28.50
CA PHE A 313 -3.06 -1.75 29.23
C PHE A 313 -2.59 -3.20 29.12
N PRO A 314 -1.93 -3.74 30.16
CA PRO A 314 -1.70 -5.18 30.28
C PRO A 314 -3.03 -5.96 30.29
N LEU A 315 -3.04 -7.04 29.52
CA LEU A 315 -4.21 -7.82 29.15
C LEU A 315 -3.87 -9.32 29.16
N ASN A 316 -4.75 -10.10 29.78
CA ASN A 316 -4.72 -11.55 29.70
C ASN A 316 -6.15 -12.09 29.48
N LYS A 317 -6.33 -13.40 29.58
CA LYS A 317 -7.64 -14.04 29.34
C LYS A 317 -8.74 -13.57 30.30
N SER A 318 -8.40 -13.09 31.50
CA SER A 318 -9.39 -12.59 32.47
C SER A 318 -9.78 -11.13 32.24
N GLY A 319 -9.02 -10.39 31.42
CA GLY A 319 -9.31 -9.01 31.05
C GLY A 319 -8.09 -8.10 31.26
N VAL A 320 -8.35 -6.82 31.50
CA VAL A 320 -7.32 -5.82 31.80
C VAL A 320 -6.82 -6.02 33.22
N CYS A 321 -5.50 -6.15 33.40
CA CYS A 321 -4.88 -6.36 34.70
C CYS A 321 -4.08 -5.15 35.22
N GLY A 322 -3.90 -4.10 34.41
CA GLY A 322 -3.18 -2.90 34.84
C GLY A 322 -3.33 -1.72 33.90
N HIS A 323 -2.64 -0.62 34.23
CA HIS A 323 -2.55 0.59 33.43
C HIS A 323 -1.23 1.32 33.69
N GLN A 324 -0.62 1.83 32.63
CA GLN A 324 0.55 2.70 32.68
C GLN A 324 0.41 3.82 31.64
N SER A 325 0.84 5.03 31.99
CA SER A 325 0.85 6.17 31.07
C SER A 325 2.28 6.56 30.70
N LEU A 326 2.51 6.78 29.40
CA LEU A 326 3.79 7.17 28.80
C LEU A 326 3.58 8.47 28.00
N CYS A 327 4.67 9.21 27.74
CA CYS A 327 4.62 10.45 26.96
C CYS A 327 5.91 10.62 26.16
N HIS A 328 5.80 11.16 24.95
CA HIS A 328 6.96 11.44 24.09
C HIS A 328 7.86 12.58 24.62
N SER A 329 7.35 13.37 25.57
CA SER A 329 8.06 14.45 26.25
C SER A 329 8.14 14.17 27.75
N ASP A 330 9.33 14.37 28.32
CA ASP A 330 9.55 14.34 29.77
C ASP A 330 8.99 15.60 30.45
N GLU A 331 8.86 16.69 29.70
CA GLU A 331 8.25 17.94 30.18
C GLU A 331 6.75 17.96 29.82
N PRO A 332 5.85 17.93 30.82
CA PRO A 332 4.41 17.95 30.57
C PRO A 332 3.98 19.28 29.92
N ASN A 333 3.00 19.22 29.01
CA ASN A 333 2.35 20.35 28.33
C ASN A 333 3.16 21.11 27.25
N ILE A 334 4.36 20.64 26.87
CA ILE A 334 5.05 21.23 25.69
C ILE A 334 4.33 20.88 24.39
N ILE A 335 3.77 19.67 24.32
CA ILE A 335 3.29 19.09 23.08
C ILE A 335 1.77 18.90 23.11
N GLU A 336 1.00 19.95 23.37
CA GLU A 336 -0.47 19.85 23.46
C GLU A 336 -1.14 19.57 22.10
N ASP A 337 -0.59 20.13 21.02
CA ASP A 337 -1.20 20.09 19.67
C ASP A 337 -0.64 18.97 18.76
N VAL A 338 -0.17 17.86 19.34
CA VAL A 338 0.21 16.67 18.55
C VAL A 338 -0.61 15.45 18.88
N LYS A 339 -0.66 14.52 17.94
CA LYS A 339 -1.39 13.27 18.02
C LYS A 339 -0.43 12.12 17.81
N VAL A 340 -0.50 11.07 18.62
CA VAL A 340 0.20 9.81 18.32
C VAL A 340 -0.55 9.11 17.19
N ALA A 341 -0.23 9.50 15.96
CA ALA A 341 -1.05 9.23 14.79
C ALA A 341 -0.87 7.82 14.22
N ARG A 342 0.29 7.20 14.46
CA ARG A 342 0.62 5.87 13.95
C ARG A 342 1.45 5.15 14.97
N MET A 343 1.12 3.89 15.18
CA MET A 343 1.87 2.97 16.01
C MET A 343 1.85 1.59 15.39
N PHE A 344 2.95 0.86 15.52
CA PHE A 344 2.98 -0.58 15.33
C PHE A 344 3.98 -1.18 16.31
N ALA A 345 3.87 -2.49 16.52
CA ALA A 345 4.72 -3.20 17.46
C ALA A 345 5.49 -4.31 16.74
N THR A 346 6.64 -4.61 17.32
CA THR A 346 7.47 -5.79 17.08
C THR A 346 7.65 -6.49 18.43
N ASP A 347 8.42 -7.58 18.47
CA ASP A 347 8.64 -8.31 19.72
C ASP A 347 9.33 -7.45 20.79
N ASP A 348 10.34 -6.67 20.38
CA ASP A 348 11.19 -5.90 21.32
C ASP A 348 10.86 -4.40 21.35
N PHE A 349 10.16 -3.89 20.33
CA PHE A 349 9.94 -2.46 20.17
C PHE A 349 8.51 -2.09 19.78
N VAL A 350 8.05 -0.95 20.29
CA VAL A 350 6.90 -0.22 19.76
C VAL A 350 7.42 1.01 19.02
N PHE A 351 6.96 1.21 17.79
CA PHE A 351 7.29 2.39 17.00
C PHE A 351 6.10 3.34 16.99
N SER A 352 6.35 4.64 17.13
CA SER A 352 5.31 5.66 17.09
C SER A 352 5.72 6.86 16.25
N CYS A 353 4.72 7.57 15.71
CA CYS A 353 4.89 8.83 15.02
C CYS A 353 3.86 9.85 15.49
N LEU A 354 4.30 11.09 15.63
CA LEU A 354 3.46 12.22 15.98
C LEU A 354 2.93 12.90 14.72
N TYR A 355 1.70 13.43 14.79
CA TYR A 355 1.13 14.29 13.76
C TYR A 355 0.71 15.66 14.35
N PRO A 356 1.06 16.77 13.70
CA PRO A 356 2.02 16.84 12.60
C PRO A 356 3.43 16.52 13.09
N GLY A 357 4.17 15.70 12.35
CA GLY A 357 5.51 15.28 12.77
C GLY A 357 6.22 14.45 11.72
N PHE A 358 7.54 14.45 11.82
CA PHE A 358 8.47 13.82 10.88
C PHE A 358 9.54 12.98 11.61
N ILE A 359 9.28 12.66 12.88
CA ILE A 359 10.16 11.84 13.71
C ILE A 359 9.50 10.49 13.99
N VAL A 360 10.24 9.41 13.74
CA VAL A 360 9.90 8.07 14.24
C VAL A 360 10.56 7.89 15.61
N TYR A 361 9.79 7.43 16.58
CA TYR A 361 10.25 7.09 17.93
C TYR A 361 10.22 5.59 18.10
N GLN A 362 11.32 4.99 18.57
CA GLN A 362 11.41 3.58 18.91
C GLN A 362 11.43 3.42 20.42
N TRP A 363 10.38 2.81 20.96
CA TRP A 363 10.20 2.51 22.37
C TRP A 363 10.63 1.08 22.65
N ASN A 364 11.47 0.88 23.65
CA ASN A 364 11.75 -0.46 24.17
C ASN A 364 10.58 -0.92 25.04
N VAL A 365 10.06 -2.10 24.73
CA VAL A 365 8.83 -2.60 25.37
C VAL A 365 9.07 -3.05 26.81
N TYR A 366 10.28 -3.42 27.21
CA TYR A 366 10.57 -3.88 28.56
C TYR A 366 10.76 -2.71 29.53
N ASN A 367 11.51 -1.68 29.13
CA ASN A 367 11.82 -0.54 29.99
C ASN A 367 10.87 0.67 29.80
N LYS A 368 10.02 0.63 28.77
CA LYS A 368 9.03 1.66 28.40
C LYS A 368 9.65 3.03 28.09
N ARG A 369 10.87 3.07 27.55
CA ARG A 369 11.59 4.30 27.18
C ARG A 369 11.88 4.36 25.70
N ILE A 370 11.98 5.58 25.18
CA ILE A 370 12.45 5.82 23.83
C ILE A 370 13.96 5.58 23.78
N GLU A 371 14.41 4.64 22.94
CA GLU A 371 15.83 4.33 22.76
C GLU A 371 16.41 5.07 21.55
N ASN A 372 15.70 5.06 20.42
CA ASN A 372 16.14 5.72 19.20
C ASN A 372 15.07 6.67 18.65
N LYS A 373 15.53 7.70 17.93
CA LYS A 373 14.71 8.66 17.21
C LYS A 373 15.29 8.86 15.81
N LEU A 374 14.45 8.79 14.79
CA LEU A 374 14.84 9.11 13.42
C LEU A 374 14.10 10.36 12.94
N ASP A 375 14.86 11.38 12.56
CA ASP A 375 14.35 12.61 11.97
C ASP A 375 14.33 12.48 10.43
N CYS A 376 13.17 12.18 9.87
CA CYS A 376 12.98 11.96 8.44
C CYS A 376 13.13 13.26 7.61
N SER A 377 13.09 14.44 8.23
CA SER A 377 13.28 15.72 7.51
C SER A 377 14.72 15.92 7.03
N LYS A 378 15.67 15.15 7.58
CA LYS A 378 17.09 15.19 7.23
C LYS A 378 17.47 14.24 6.10
N LEU A 379 16.52 13.44 5.60
CA LEU A 379 16.78 12.45 4.58
C LEU A 379 16.31 12.96 3.21
N LEU A 380 17.19 12.90 2.23
CA LEU A 380 16.89 13.28 0.84
C LEU A 380 16.77 12.03 -0.03
N PRO A 381 15.80 11.98 -0.97
CA PRO A 381 15.67 10.86 -1.88
C PRO A 381 16.85 10.81 -2.86
N CYS A 382 17.48 9.64 -2.99
CA CYS A 382 18.62 9.42 -3.89
C CYS A 382 18.22 9.24 -5.36
N SER A 383 16.94 8.95 -5.62
CA SER A 383 16.38 8.63 -6.93
C SER A 383 15.86 9.86 -7.71
N GLU A 384 16.26 11.07 -7.32
CA GLU A 384 15.86 12.32 -7.96
C GLU A 384 17.00 12.88 -8.82
N SER A 385 16.65 13.48 -9.96
CA SER A 385 17.61 14.16 -10.83
C SER A 385 17.85 15.59 -10.36
N LEU A 386 18.98 16.21 -10.73
CA LEU A 386 19.24 17.62 -10.41
C LEU A 386 18.14 18.55 -10.94
N LYS A 387 17.56 18.21 -12.10
CA LYS A 387 16.43 18.92 -12.70
C LYS A 387 15.18 18.81 -11.83
N SER A 388 14.88 17.63 -11.29
CA SER A 388 13.69 17.44 -10.47
C SER A 388 13.83 18.00 -9.05
N ILE A 389 15.04 17.97 -8.48
CA ILE A 389 15.35 18.61 -7.20
C ILE A 389 15.18 20.13 -7.28
N ALA A 390 15.64 20.77 -8.37
CA ALA A 390 15.54 22.21 -8.55
C ALA A 390 14.08 22.73 -8.68
N ILE A 391 13.14 21.88 -9.09
CA ILE A 391 11.71 22.24 -9.15
C ILE A 391 11.09 22.29 -7.74
N ASP A 392 11.66 21.54 -6.79
CA ASP A 392 11.15 21.36 -5.43
C ASP A 392 12.03 22.12 -4.38
N GLU A 393 12.59 23.29 -4.75
CA GLU A 393 13.59 24.09 -3.99
C GLU A 393 13.21 24.49 -2.54
N HIS A 394 11.98 24.23 -2.09
CA HIS A 394 11.56 24.41 -0.70
C HIS A 394 10.95 23.10 -0.16
N LEU A 395 11.82 22.26 0.40
CA LEU A 395 11.41 21.12 1.21
C LEU A 395 10.72 21.65 2.49
N SER A 396 9.40 21.81 2.44
CA SER A 396 8.64 22.22 3.63
C SER A 396 8.55 21.05 4.61
N LEU A 397 8.61 21.32 5.92
CA LEU A 397 8.44 20.27 6.94
C LEU A 397 7.10 19.52 6.81
N VAL A 398 6.11 20.14 6.16
CA VAL A 398 4.81 19.52 5.83
C VAL A 398 4.96 18.35 4.86
N LYS A 399 5.90 18.42 3.91
CA LYS A 399 6.22 17.35 2.94
C LYS A 399 6.95 16.17 3.62
N CYS A 400 7.65 16.40 4.72
CA CYS A 400 8.36 15.36 5.46
C CYS A 400 7.48 14.61 6.49
N GLN A 401 6.20 14.98 6.61
CA GLN A 401 5.32 14.34 7.59
C GLN A 401 5.15 12.85 7.31
N ILE A 402 5.17 12.05 8.37
CA ILE A 402 5.07 10.60 8.25
C ILE A 402 3.61 10.20 8.00
N SER A 403 3.39 9.51 6.88
CA SER A 403 2.06 9.14 6.38
C SER A 403 1.82 7.65 6.31
N ALA A 404 2.85 6.81 6.46
CA ALA A 404 2.68 5.36 6.58
C ALA A 404 3.87 4.76 7.33
N LEU A 405 3.63 3.64 8.02
CA LEU A 405 4.63 2.87 8.73
C LEU A 405 4.31 1.39 8.59
N ALA A 406 5.32 0.57 8.32
CA ALA A 406 5.24 -0.88 8.38
C ALA A 406 6.64 -1.44 8.63
N SER A 407 6.73 -2.62 9.27
CA SER A 407 7.97 -3.38 9.38
C SER A 407 7.83 -4.72 8.71
N HIS A 408 8.87 -5.16 8.02
CA HIS A 408 8.91 -6.51 7.47
C HIS A 408 10.34 -7.06 7.58
N SER A 409 10.47 -8.31 8.05
CA SER A 409 11.77 -8.89 8.37
C SER A 409 12.55 -8.01 9.36
N ASN A 410 13.72 -7.49 8.99
CA ASN A 410 14.57 -6.63 9.82
C ASN A 410 14.61 -5.17 9.32
N GLU A 411 13.61 -4.77 8.54
CA GLU A 411 13.52 -3.45 7.92
C GLU A 411 12.26 -2.73 8.38
N LEU A 412 12.38 -1.42 8.58
CA LEU A 412 11.27 -0.49 8.79
C LEU A 412 11.10 0.37 7.55
N TYR A 413 9.86 0.44 7.05
CA TYR A 413 9.43 1.24 5.90
C TYR A 413 8.59 2.41 6.38
N ILE A 414 8.97 3.62 5.95
CA ILE A 414 8.33 4.87 6.36
C ILE A 414 7.91 5.60 5.09
N GLY A 415 6.61 5.83 4.96
CA GLY A 415 6.04 6.64 3.90
C GLY A 415 5.91 8.10 4.35
N THR A 416 6.14 9.05 3.44
CA THR A 416 5.95 10.48 3.70
C THR A 416 4.83 11.10 2.87
N THR A 417 4.35 12.27 3.29
CA THR A 417 3.39 13.10 2.55
C THR A 417 3.91 13.63 1.22
N TRP A 418 5.24 13.64 1.02
CA TRP A 418 5.88 13.96 -0.25
C TRP A 418 5.99 12.79 -1.23
N GLY A 419 5.60 11.60 -0.80
CA GLY A 419 5.70 10.39 -1.62
C GLY A 419 7.05 9.68 -1.53
N CYS A 420 7.85 9.99 -0.50
CA CYS A 420 9.10 9.26 -0.26
C CYS A 420 8.83 7.97 0.50
N LEU A 421 9.53 6.92 0.10
CA LEU A 421 9.70 5.69 0.86
C LEU A 421 11.11 5.71 1.47
N ILE A 422 11.18 5.67 2.79
CA ILE A 422 12.41 5.61 3.57
C ILE A 422 12.51 4.19 4.14
N ILE A 423 13.65 3.54 3.94
CA ILE A 423 13.95 2.22 4.50
C ILE A 423 15.06 2.36 5.53
N THR A 424 14.88 1.71 6.67
CA THR A 424 15.80 1.76 7.80
C THR A 424 15.97 0.38 8.41
N GLU A 425 17.09 0.16 9.10
CA GLU A 425 17.25 -1.00 9.98
C GLU A 425 16.24 -0.92 11.14
N LEU A 426 15.51 -2.01 11.37
CA LEU A 426 14.46 -2.05 12.39
C LEU A 426 14.98 -1.77 13.80
N ASN A 427 16.12 -2.38 14.16
CA ASN A 427 16.64 -2.33 15.53
C ASN A 427 17.35 -1.02 15.87
N THR A 428 17.99 -0.36 14.90
CA THR A 428 18.86 0.81 15.14
C THR A 428 18.27 2.11 14.60
N LEU A 429 17.18 2.04 13.82
CA LEU A 429 16.64 3.15 13.01
C LEU A 429 17.66 3.77 12.03
N ARG A 430 18.76 3.07 11.72
CA ARG A 430 19.76 3.55 10.75
C ARG A 430 19.15 3.57 9.34
N PRO A 431 19.18 4.71 8.61
CA PRO A 431 18.72 4.76 7.23
C PRO A 431 19.55 3.85 6.33
N ILE A 432 18.86 3.06 5.51
CA ILE A 432 19.43 2.21 4.46
C ILE A 432 19.36 2.97 3.13
N THR A 433 18.16 3.37 2.71
CA THR A 433 17.95 4.15 1.48
C THR A 433 16.68 4.97 1.55
N VAL A 434 16.57 5.98 0.68
CA VAL A 434 15.39 6.83 0.53
C VAL A 434 15.18 7.12 -0.94
N PHE A 435 13.96 6.91 -1.43
CA PHE A 435 13.59 7.23 -2.80
C PHE A 435 12.14 7.69 -2.87
N ARG A 436 11.71 8.24 -4.01
CA ARG A 436 10.40 8.91 -4.15
C ARG A 436 9.54 8.28 -5.25
N PRO A 437 8.84 7.17 -4.96
CA PRO A 437 8.04 6.49 -5.99
C PRO A 437 6.69 7.13 -6.29
N TYR A 438 6.25 8.10 -5.49
CA TYR A 438 4.99 8.83 -5.69
C TYR A 438 5.22 10.34 -5.78
N GLU A 439 4.38 11.03 -6.55
CA GLU A 439 4.39 12.51 -6.55
C GLU A 439 3.74 13.09 -5.29
N ASN A 440 2.80 12.34 -4.70
CA ASN A 440 2.03 12.68 -3.51
C ASN A 440 2.22 11.63 -2.41
N GLU A 441 1.53 11.82 -1.28
CA GLU A 441 1.58 10.98 -0.09
C GLU A 441 1.48 9.46 -0.35
N ILE A 442 2.39 8.70 0.30
CA ILE A 442 2.21 7.26 0.53
C ILE A 442 1.19 7.08 1.65
N LYS A 443 0.00 6.57 1.31
CA LYS A 443 -1.15 6.44 2.22
C LYS A 443 -1.03 5.25 3.15
N SER A 444 -0.51 4.14 2.65
CA SER A 444 -0.40 2.88 3.39
C SER A 444 0.75 2.05 2.85
N ILE A 445 1.34 1.24 3.71
CA ILE A 445 2.34 0.23 3.37
C ILE A 445 1.82 -1.08 3.96
N ILE A 446 1.71 -2.11 3.13
CA ILE A 446 1.19 -3.42 3.51
C ILE A 446 2.35 -4.40 3.38
N THR A 447 2.58 -5.18 4.44
CA THR A 447 3.56 -6.26 4.43
C THR A 447 2.96 -7.50 3.79
N VAL A 448 3.71 -8.12 2.89
CA VAL A 448 3.24 -9.23 2.05
C VAL A 448 4.13 -10.43 2.37
N PRO A 449 3.76 -11.28 3.35
CA PRO A 449 4.46 -12.52 3.63
C PRO A 449 4.43 -13.42 2.39
N HIS A 450 5.60 -13.65 1.81
CA HIS A 450 5.77 -14.47 0.62
C HIS A 450 6.86 -15.53 0.88
N PRO A 451 6.65 -16.79 0.48
CA PRO A 451 7.45 -17.93 0.94
C PRO A 451 8.92 -17.88 0.52
N ASN A 452 9.21 -17.28 -0.64
CA ASN A 452 10.56 -17.30 -1.22
C ASN A 452 11.34 -16.01 -0.99
N PHE A 453 10.65 -14.88 -0.90
CA PHE A 453 11.26 -13.57 -0.72
C PHE A 453 10.22 -12.61 -0.13
N PRO A 454 10.62 -11.74 0.80
CA PRO A 454 9.69 -10.82 1.46
C PRO A 454 9.26 -9.69 0.53
N LEU A 455 7.99 -9.29 0.64
CA LEU A 455 7.36 -8.30 -0.23
C LEU A 455 6.70 -7.19 0.59
N ILE A 456 6.59 -6.00 0.01
CA ILE A 456 5.69 -4.95 0.49
C ILE A 456 4.87 -4.39 -0.67
N ALA A 457 3.66 -3.95 -0.37
CA ALA A 457 2.86 -3.15 -1.28
C ALA A 457 2.71 -1.74 -0.72
N THR A 458 3.07 -0.72 -1.49
CA THR A 458 2.80 0.67 -1.15
C THR A 458 1.56 1.15 -1.89
N ILE A 459 0.78 2.00 -1.23
CA ILE A 459 -0.42 2.61 -1.79
C ILE A 459 -0.27 4.11 -1.71
N GLY A 460 -0.41 4.80 -2.82
CA GLY A 460 -0.25 6.25 -2.89
C GLY A 460 -0.95 6.85 -4.09
N ARG A 461 -0.92 8.17 -4.20
CA ARG A 461 -1.46 8.88 -5.37
C ARG A 461 -0.32 9.26 -6.30
N ARG A 462 -0.58 9.16 -7.61
CA ARG A 462 0.34 9.57 -8.68
C ARG A 462 1.66 8.83 -8.63
N TYR A 463 1.71 7.69 -9.32
CA TYR A 463 2.96 6.99 -9.57
C TYR A 463 3.97 7.90 -10.28
N ARG A 464 5.18 7.97 -9.73
CA ARG A 464 6.28 8.77 -10.26
C ARG A 464 7.28 7.85 -10.95
N SER A 465 7.16 7.69 -12.27
CA SER A 465 8.06 6.85 -13.07
C SER A 465 9.53 7.27 -12.91
N LEU A 466 10.41 6.32 -12.61
CA LEU A 466 11.86 6.52 -12.49
C LEU A 466 12.45 7.01 -13.81
N ILE A 467 12.12 6.35 -14.92
CA ILE A 467 12.64 6.68 -16.25
C ILE A 467 12.28 8.11 -16.65
N ALA A 468 11.04 8.52 -16.40
CA ALA A 468 10.56 9.87 -16.73
C ALA A 468 11.26 10.99 -15.93
N ARG A 469 11.95 10.67 -14.83
CA ARG A 469 12.73 11.66 -14.05
C ARG A 469 14.06 12.01 -14.70
N PHE A 470 14.61 11.07 -15.48
CA PHE A 470 15.92 11.19 -16.10
C PHE A 470 15.83 11.47 -17.59
N MET A 471 14.75 11.06 -18.25
CA MET A 471 14.57 11.27 -19.69
C MET A 471 13.44 12.24 -19.98
N ASP A 472 13.68 13.15 -20.92
CA ASP A 472 12.63 13.97 -21.51
C ASP A 472 11.83 13.09 -22.48
N ILE A 473 10.80 12.43 -21.97
CA ILE A 473 9.83 11.74 -22.82
C ILE A 473 9.00 12.83 -23.49
N ASP A 474 9.24 13.06 -24.78
CA ASP A 474 8.41 13.93 -25.59
C ASP A 474 6.95 13.44 -25.52
N ASN A 475 6.12 14.11 -24.72
CA ASN A 475 4.65 13.91 -24.64
C ASN A 475 3.91 14.28 -25.95
N SER A 476 4.61 14.32 -27.09
CA SER A 476 4.08 14.61 -28.41
C SER A 476 3.79 13.35 -29.24
N GLN A 477 3.94 12.15 -28.66
CA GLN A 477 3.30 10.95 -29.17
C GLN A 477 2.21 10.50 -28.19
N GLU A 478 0.96 10.65 -28.61
CA GLU A 478 -0.17 9.88 -28.07
C GLU A 478 0.30 8.45 -27.82
N GLY A 479 0.00 7.95 -26.61
CA GLY A 479 0.65 6.79 -26.02
C GLY A 479 0.87 5.61 -26.95
N ILE A 480 1.97 4.91 -26.72
CA ILE A 480 2.05 3.49 -27.01
C ILE A 480 0.90 2.85 -26.22
N LYS A 481 -0.20 2.64 -26.94
CA LYS A 481 -1.40 1.97 -26.47
C LYS A 481 -0.97 0.59 -25.98
N PRO A 482 -1.23 0.19 -24.72
CA PRO A 482 -1.26 -1.23 -24.42
C PRO A 482 -2.36 -1.83 -25.29
N THR A 483 -2.00 -2.78 -26.15
CA THR A 483 -2.96 -3.51 -26.97
C THR A 483 -3.79 -4.40 -26.04
N ILE A 484 -4.88 -3.85 -25.51
CA ILE A 484 -5.92 -4.65 -24.85
C ILE A 484 -6.66 -5.37 -25.97
N TYR A 485 -6.37 -6.65 -26.16
CA TYR A 485 -7.26 -7.54 -26.90
C TYR A 485 -8.45 -7.87 -26.00
N GLU A 486 -9.43 -6.97 -25.93
CA GLU A 486 -10.78 -7.30 -25.46
C GLU A 486 -11.73 -7.30 -26.64
N GLN A 487 -12.49 -8.39 -26.76
CA GLN A 487 -13.49 -8.58 -27.79
C GLN A 487 -14.56 -7.47 -27.73
N GLY A 488 -14.53 -6.58 -28.71
CA GLY A 488 -15.71 -5.88 -29.23
C GLY A 488 -16.50 -5.02 -28.24
N SER A 489 -15.98 -3.84 -27.88
CA SER A 489 -16.76 -2.58 -27.84
C SER A 489 -15.88 -1.42 -27.35
N GLU A 490 -15.74 -0.37 -28.17
CA GLU A 490 -15.01 0.85 -27.80
C GLU A 490 -15.77 1.64 -26.73
N VAL A 491 -15.25 1.68 -25.50
CA VAL A 491 -15.64 2.68 -24.49
C VAL A 491 -14.52 3.71 -24.40
N ARG A 492 -14.78 4.94 -24.88
CA ARG A 492 -13.88 6.08 -24.72
C ARG A 492 -13.87 6.51 -23.24
N SER A 493 -12.85 6.12 -22.47
CA SER A 493 -12.55 6.76 -21.19
C SER A 493 -11.75 8.04 -21.43
N SER A 494 -12.13 9.13 -20.77
CA SER A 494 -11.40 10.41 -20.84
C SER A 494 -10.09 10.30 -20.06
N PHE A 495 -8.97 10.16 -20.77
CA PHE A 495 -7.60 10.01 -20.25
C PHE A 495 -7.09 11.15 -19.33
N ARG A 496 -7.87 12.22 -19.09
CA ARG A 496 -7.44 13.34 -18.22
C ARG A 496 -7.54 13.06 -16.72
N ASP A 497 -8.21 11.99 -16.30
CA ASP A 497 -8.45 11.69 -14.87
C ASP A 497 -7.61 10.54 -14.29
N ILE A 498 -6.86 9.81 -15.12
CA ILE A 498 -6.06 8.64 -14.68
C ILE A 498 -4.94 9.07 -13.74
N ASP A 499 -4.40 10.27 -13.92
CA ASP A 499 -3.38 10.84 -13.05
C ASP A 499 -3.85 10.97 -11.59
N ASN A 500 -5.15 11.09 -11.31
CA ASN A 500 -5.62 11.21 -9.92
C ASN A 500 -5.85 9.85 -9.21
N HIS A 501 -5.69 8.74 -9.93
CA HIS A 501 -5.95 7.42 -9.38
C HIS A 501 -4.95 7.03 -8.29
N ILE A 502 -5.43 6.18 -7.38
CA ILE A 502 -4.60 5.47 -6.43
C ILE A 502 -3.79 4.42 -7.18
N HIS A 503 -2.48 4.42 -6.94
CA HIS A 503 -1.55 3.44 -7.47
C HIS A 503 -1.07 2.53 -6.34
N VAL A 504 -1.07 1.23 -6.63
CA VAL A 504 -0.49 0.19 -5.78
C VAL A 504 0.79 -0.28 -6.46
N MET A 505 1.89 -0.30 -5.72
CA MET A 505 3.21 -0.69 -6.22
C MET A 505 3.72 -1.84 -5.37
N LEU A 506 4.14 -2.93 -6.01
CA LEU A 506 4.65 -4.12 -5.33
C LEU A 506 6.17 -4.13 -5.38
N TRP A 507 6.79 -4.32 -4.22
CA TRP A 507 8.23 -4.24 -4.06
C TRP A 507 8.80 -5.51 -3.47
N ARG A 508 9.92 -5.95 -4.02
CA ARG A 508 10.79 -6.91 -3.37
C ARG A 508 11.60 -6.22 -2.29
N THR A 509 11.66 -6.81 -1.10
CA THR A 509 12.40 -6.28 0.04
C THR A 509 13.72 -7.01 0.30
N ASN A 510 14.53 -6.47 1.21
CA ASN A 510 15.92 -6.84 1.49
C ASN A 510 16.89 -6.51 0.34
N ASN A 511 18.15 -6.24 0.68
CA ASN A 511 19.25 -5.91 -0.26
C ASN A 511 19.05 -4.58 -1.01
N TRP A 512 18.59 -3.54 -0.32
CA TRP A 512 18.44 -2.17 -0.86
C TRP A 512 19.76 -1.39 -1.04
N ALA A 513 20.88 -1.97 -0.61
CA ALA A 513 22.18 -1.31 -0.49
C ALA A 513 23.14 -1.64 -1.64
#